data_AF-A0A7X7JPA8-F1
#
_entry.id   AF-A0A7X7JPA8-F1
#
_cell.length_a   1.000
_cell.length_b   1.000
_cell.length_c   1.000
_cell.angle_alpha   90.00
_cell.angle_beta   90.00
_cell.angle_gamma   90.00
#
_symmetry.space_group_name_H-M   'P 1'
#
loop_
_entity.id
_entity.type
_entity.pdbx_description
1 polymer ?
#
loop_
_entity_poly.entity_id
_entity_poly.type
_entity_poly.pdbx_seq_one_letter_code
_entity_poly.pdbx_strand_id
1 'polypeptide(L)'
;MPSLSPITPNDFQGSDVERINLAVQAAAGTGRRVVIPRHNHAADGERDIWLLDAAILLQSDTTLELDSCHIKLSDRCRDNFIRSANCGMGITDIKPMRGIHIYGVGDVLLEGADHPRATGDSGKTIGERTFGTDAGVEGESQKGDWRNIGILMAFVEDFSIRNLKMVDPHCWGISLERCAHGLLRDIEFASGQVRRVDGVEQTILNQDGIDLRLGCHDIIIENITGYSGDDLVALTAIPGTRGTAGDPGSTMVSATMDRSEGLDEIRNVIIRDIRGYCKGGHHIVRLLNTPGVRLHDILIDGLMDTSPEGFHCKAALKIGDSHYGGGVAPLGSTYR
;
A
#
# COMPACT_ATOMS: atom_id res chain seq x y z
N MET A 1 0.44 -22.54 24.78
CA MET A 1 0.18 -23.63 23.81
C MET A 1 1.45 -23.85 23.00
N PRO A 2 1.83 -25.09 22.65
CA PRO A 2 2.96 -25.30 21.74
C PRO A 2 2.67 -24.59 20.41
N SER A 3 3.65 -23.87 19.87
CA SER A 3 3.50 -23.21 18.57
C SER A 3 3.32 -24.27 17.49
N LEU A 4 2.22 -24.20 16.73
CA LEU A 4 2.03 -25.06 15.56
C LEU A 4 3.16 -24.84 14.56
N SER A 5 3.57 -25.89 13.84
CA SER A 5 4.59 -25.77 12.81
C SER A 5 4.14 -24.78 11.72
N PRO A 6 5.02 -23.89 11.24
CA PRO A 6 4.67 -22.97 10.15
C PRO A 6 4.33 -23.73 8.87
N ILE A 7 3.66 -23.05 7.94
CA ILE A 7 3.47 -23.50 6.54
C ILE A 7 4.40 -22.66 5.67
N THR A 8 5.15 -23.28 4.76
CA THR A 8 6.03 -22.55 3.85
C THR A 8 5.62 -22.77 2.39
N PRO A 9 5.73 -21.74 1.51
CA PRO A 9 5.48 -21.92 0.08
C PRO A 9 6.38 -22.96 -0.59
N ASN A 10 7.56 -23.25 -0.03
CA ASN A 10 8.46 -24.29 -0.54
C ASN A 10 7.87 -25.71 -0.48
N ASP A 11 6.79 -25.92 0.28
CA ASP A 11 6.07 -27.20 0.35
C ASP A 11 5.10 -27.41 -0.84
N PHE A 12 4.92 -26.40 -1.69
CA PHE A 12 3.95 -26.38 -2.78
C PHE A 12 4.63 -26.38 -4.16
N GLN A 13 3.85 -26.70 -5.19
CA GLN A 13 4.28 -26.68 -6.59
C GLN A 13 3.59 -25.56 -7.35
N GLY A 14 4.24 -25.04 -8.40
CA GLY A 14 3.75 -23.93 -9.22
C GLY A 14 4.72 -22.75 -9.27
N SER A 15 4.26 -21.64 -9.84
CA SER A 15 4.93 -20.34 -9.75
C SER A 15 5.05 -19.85 -8.31
N ASP A 16 5.88 -18.84 -8.08
CA ASP A 16 6.10 -18.29 -6.73
C ASP A 16 4.80 -17.80 -6.09
N VAL A 17 4.00 -17.03 -6.83
CA VAL A 17 2.72 -16.52 -6.34
C VAL A 17 1.71 -17.65 -6.09
N GLU A 18 1.64 -18.68 -6.94
CA GLU A 18 0.75 -19.82 -6.73
C GLU A 18 1.12 -20.57 -5.45
N ARG A 19 2.41 -20.86 -5.25
CA ARG A 19 2.90 -21.55 -4.06
C ARG A 19 2.64 -20.75 -2.78
N ILE A 20 2.85 -19.44 -2.82
CA ILE A 20 2.57 -18.56 -1.68
C ILE A 20 1.08 -18.55 -1.37
N ASN A 21 0.22 -18.39 -2.39
CA ASN A 21 -1.22 -18.36 -2.18
C ASN A 21 -1.78 -19.73 -1.72
N LEU A 22 -1.20 -20.84 -2.17
CA LEU A 22 -1.52 -22.18 -1.65
C LEU A 22 -1.12 -22.33 -0.16
N ALA A 23 0.04 -21.79 0.23
CA ALA A 23 0.46 -21.76 1.62
C ALA A 23 -0.49 -20.93 2.50
N VAL A 24 -0.91 -19.76 2.01
CA VAL A 24 -1.91 -18.90 2.68
C VAL A 24 -3.25 -19.60 2.82
N GLN A 25 -3.75 -20.24 1.76
CA GLN A 25 -4.99 -21.02 1.80
C GLN A 25 -4.90 -22.18 2.78
N ALA A 26 -3.77 -22.89 2.82
CA ALA A 26 -3.55 -24.00 3.75
C ALA A 26 -3.45 -23.55 5.22
N ALA A 27 -3.03 -22.30 5.47
CA ALA A 27 -2.94 -21.73 6.80
C ALA A 27 -4.26 -21.14 7.31
N ALA A 28 -5.14 -20.68 6.41
CA ALA A 28 -6.38 -20.00 6.74
C ALA A 28 -7.24 -20.81 7.73
N GLY A 29 -7.63 -20.18 8.85
CA GLY A 29 -8.47 -20.79 9.88
C GLY A 29 -7.79 -21.89 10.73
N THR A 30 -6.49 -22.17 10.51
CA THR A 30 -5.76 -23.21 11.26
C THR A 30 -5.01 -22.68 12.48
N GLY A 31 -4.83 -21.36 12.57
CA GLY A 31 -3.96 -20.71 13.56
C GLY A 31 -2.46 -20.90 13.30
N ARG A 32 -2.09 -21.54 12.18
CA ARG A 32 -0.69 -21.66 11.73
C ARG A 32 -0.28 -20.39 11.00
N ARG A 33 0.97 -19.96 11.20
CA ARG A 33 1.55 -18.88 10.40
C ARG A 33 2.09 -19.40 9.07
N VAL A 34 2.06 -18.56 8.06
CA VAL A 34 2.78 -18.74 6.79
C VAL A 34 4.15 -18.10 6.93
N VAL A 35 5.22 -18.81 6.55
CA VAL A 35 6.58 -18.27 6.53
C VAL A 35 7.10 -18.29 5.10
N ILE A 36 7.36 -17.12 4.54
CA ILE A 36 8.08 -16.97 3.27
C ILE A 36 9.58 -16.81 3.62
N PRO A 37 10.41 -17.85 3.41
CA PRO A 37 11.81 -17.81 3.79
C PRO A 37 12.66 -17.08 2.75
N ARG A 38 13.91 -16.78 3.11
CA ARG A 38 14.92 -16.25 2.19
C ARG A 38 15.07 -17.06 0.90
N HIS A 39 15.20 -18.38 1.05
CA HIS A 39 15.50 -19.27 -0.08
C HIS A 39 14.23 -19.79 -0.72
N ASN A 40 14.07 -19.47 -1.99
CA ASN A 40 13.01 -19.96 -2.86
C ASN A 40 13.46 -21.26 -3.55
N HIS A 41 12.82 -22.38 -3.21
CA HIS A 41 13.08 -23.68 -3.83
C HIS A 41 12.23 -23.85 -5.09
N ALA A 42 12.54 -23.07 -6.12
CA ALA A 42 11.78 -23.08 -7.37
C ALA A 42 12.10 -24.32 -8.22
N ALA A 43 11.24 -24.62 -9.19
CA ALA A 43 11.40 -25.78 -10.06
C ALA A 43 12.66 -25.70 -10.95
N ASP A 44 13.12 -24.49 -11.25
CA ASP A 44 14.32 -24.20 -12.04
C ASP A 44 15.60 -24.05 -11.19
N GLY A 45 15.48 -24.17 -9.86
CA GLY A 45 16.61 -24.12 -8.93
C GLY A 45 16.34 -23.24 -7.72
N GLU A 46 17.31 -23.23 -6.80
CA GLU A 46 17.27 -22.36 -5.63
C GLU A 46 17.54 -20.90 -6.02
N ARG A 47 16.72 -19.97 -5.51
CA ARG A 47 16.81 -18.54 -5.77
C ARG A 47 16.73 -17.76 -4.45
N ASP A 48 17.37 -16.61 -4.40
CA ASP A 48 17.28 -15.65 -3.26
C ASP A 48 16.18 -14.60 -3.49
N ILE A 49 15.24 -14.86 -4.42
CA ILE A 49 14.15 -13.96 -4.78
C ILE A 49 12.84 -14.73 -4.99
N TRP A 50 11.74 -14.13 -4.56
CA TRP A 50 10.37 -14.55 -4.86
C TRP A 50 9.77 -13.57 -5.85
N LEU A 51 9.45 -14.05 -7.05
CA LEU A 51 8.99 -13.21 -8.16
C LEU A 51 7.45 -13.28 -8.29
N LEU A 52 6.77 -12.17 -8.04
CA LEU A 52 5.31 -12.11 -8.06
C LEU A 52 4.79 -11.59 -9.41
N ASP A 53 3.98 -12.42 -10.07
CA ASP A 53 3.19 -12.02 -11.26
C ASP A 53 1.77 -11.54 -10.89
N ALA A 54 1.36 -11.73 -9.63
CA ALA A 54 0.07 -11.32 -9.07
C ALA A 54 0.18 -11.15 -7.54
N ALA A 55 -0.84 -10.59 -6.90
CA ALA A 55 -0.82 -10.34 -5.46
C ALA A 55 -0.85 -11.62 -4.61
N ILE A 56 -0.19 -11.54 -3.44
CA ILE A 56 -0.42 -12.46 -2.32
C ILE A 56 -1.77 -12.12 -1.69
N LEU A 57 -2.70 -13.07 -1.66
CA LEU A 57 -4.09 -12.87 -1.22
C LEU A 57 -4.28 -13.36 0.21
N LEU A 58 -4.24 -12.43 1.17
CA LEU A 58 -4.38 -12.76 2.59
C LEU A 58 -5.84 -13.01 2.98
N GLN A 59 -6.05 -14.07 3.76
CA GLN A 59 -7.35 -14.45 4.33
C GLN A 59 -7.50 -13.92 5.77
N SER A 60 -8.70 -13.97 6.35
CA SER A 60 -8.88 -13.65 7.77
C SER A 60 -8.07 -14.60 8.64
N ASP A 61 -7.70 -14.15 9.83
CA ASP A 61 -6.94 -14.93 10.82
C ASP A 61 -5.62 -15.49 10.27
N THR A 62 -5.00 -14.75 9.34
CA THR A 62 -3.73 -15.12 8.71
C THR A 62 -2.58 -14.31 9.31
N THR A 63 -1.53 -15.03 9.71
CA THR A 63 -0.24 -14.44 10.06
C THR A 63 0.78 -14.80 8.99
N LEU A 64 1.27 -13.79 8.26
CA LEU A 64 2.32 -13.89 7.26
C LEU A 64 3.64 -13.36 7.85
N GLU A 65 4.60 -14.27 8.04
CA GLU A 65 5.98 -13.99 8.42
C GLU A 65 6.84 -13.96 7.14
N LEU A 66 7.54 -12.86 6.94
CA LEU A 66 8.55 -12.68 5.89
C LEU A 66 9.91 -12.85 6.56
N ASP A 67 10.64 -13.91 6.27
CA ASP A 67 11.91 -14.22 6.94
C ASP A 67 13.09 -13.99 6.02
N SER A 68 13.76 -12.85 6.19
CA SER A 68 14.94 -12.42 5.45
C SER A 68 14.78 -12.56 3.93
N CYS A 69 13.56 -12.41 3.45
CA CYS A 69 13.19 -12.70 2.07
C CYS A 69 13.19 -11.43 1.22
N HIS A 70 13.52 -11.61 -0.06
CA HIS A 70 13.33 -10.61 -1.09
C HIS A 70 12.15 -11.01 -1.97
N ILE A 71 11.08 -10.22 -1.92
CA ILE A 71 9.91 -10.34 -2.79
C ILE A 71 9.97 -9.21 -3.81
N LYS A 72 9.89 -9.56 -5.10
CA LYS A 72 9.93 -8.61 -6.20
C LYS A 72 8.73 -8.79 -7.13
N LEU A 73 8.10 -7.69 -7.55
CA LEU A 73 7.12 -7.75 -8.63
C LEU A 73 7.84 -8.05 -9.95
N SER A 74 7.27 -8.92 -10.77
CA SER A 74 7.80 -9.15 -12.11
C SER A 74 7.41 -8.03 -13.07
N ASP A 75 8.12 -7.94 -14.20
CA ASP A 75 7.77 -7.04 -15.31
C ASP A 75 6.43 -7.39 -15.98
N ARG A 76 5.85 -8.55 -15.65
CA ARG A 76 4.52 -8.98 -16.10
C ARG A 76 3.43 -8.60 -15.11
N CYS A 77 3.81 -8.28 -13.87
CA CYS A 77 2.87 -8.02 -12.81
C CYS A 77 2.13 -6.71 -13.05
N ARG A 78 0.81 -6.79 -12.86
CA ARG A 78 -0.10 -5.64 -12.81
C ARG A 78 -1.06 -5.84 -11.65
N ASP A 79 -0.47 -5.98 -10.47
CA ASP A 79 -1.13 -6.26 -9.21
C ASP A 79 -0.23 -5.88 -8.04
N ASN A 80 -0.77 -5.97 -6.82
CA ASN A 80 -0.09 -5.59 -5.60
C ASN A 80 1.03 -6.58 -5.21
N PHE A 81 1.89 -6.22 -4.26
CA PHE A 81 2.67 -7.24 -3.53
C PHE A 81 1.73 -8.14 -2.74
N ILE A 82 0.86 -7.51 -1.96
CA ILE A 82 -0.03 -8.16 -0.99
C ILE A 82 -1.37 -7.44 -1.00
N ARG A 83 -2.47 -8.20 -0.99
CA ARG A 83 -3.81 -7.64 -0.85
C ARG A 83 -4.71 -8.51 0.03
N SER A 84 -5.65 -7.88 0.75
CA SER A 84 -6.73 -8.62 1.40
C SER A 84 -7.60 -9.32 0.35
N ALA A 85 -7.91 -10.60 0.56
CA ALA A 85 -8.57 -11.43 -0.46
C ALA A 85 -10.03 -11.04 -0.75
N ASN A 86 -10.64 -10.22 0.09
CA ASN A 86 -12.03 -9.74 -0.04
C ASN A 86 -12.24 -8.61 -1.05
N CYS A 87 -11.21 -8.13 -1.74
CA CYS A 87 -11.36 -7.07 -2.74
C CYS A 87 -10.74 -7.45 -4.09
N GLY A 88 -10.71 -6.52 -5.06
CA GLY A 88 -10.07 -6.69 -6.35
C GLY A 88 -11.02 -6.96 -7.52
N MET A 89 -10.45 -7.26 -8.69
CA MET A 89 -11.19 -7.40 -9.95
C MET A 89 -12.36 -8.39 -9.82
N GLY A 90 -13.56 -7.93 -10.18
CA GLY A 90 -14.78 -8.74 -10.11
C GLY A 90 -15.41 -8.87 -8.71
N ILE A 91 -14.78 -8.31 -7.66
CA ILE A 91 -15.37 -8.26 -6.32
C ILE A 91 -16.04 -6.91 -6.10
N THR A 92 -17.36 -6.87 -6.31
CA THR A 92 -18.18 -5.67 -6.19
C THR A 92 -18.79 -5.47 -4.80
N ASP A 93 -18.81 -6.51 -3.97
CA ASP A 93 -19.31 -6.53 -2.60
C ASP A 93 -18.19 -7.00 -1.67
N ILE A 94 -17.49 -6.04 -1.05
CA ILE A 94 -16.33 -6.31 -0.19
C ILE A 94 -16.83 -6.72 1.19
N LYS A 95 -16.63 -8.01 1.54
CA LYS A 95 -16.99 -8.54 2.85
C LYS A 95 -15.93 -8.18 3.90
N PRO A 96 -16.32 -7.78 5.12
CA PRO A 96 -15.36 -7.50 6.18
C PRO A 96 -14.44 -8.69 6.47
N MET A 97 -13.18 -8.40 6.75
CA MET A 97 -12.16 -9.35 7.18
C MET A 97 -11.54 -8.91 8.50
N ARG A 98 -10.87 -9.84 9.20
CA ARG A 98 -10.19 -9.51 10.45
C ARG A 98 -8.95 -10.34 10.71
N GLY A 99 -8.09 -9.90 11.63
CA GLY A 99 -7.00 -10.73 12.15
C GLY A 99 -5.89 -10.97 11.14
N ILE A 100 -5.56 -9.98 10.31
CA ILE A 100 -4.51 -10.10 9.29
C ILE A 100 -3.21 -9.47 9.81
N HIS A 101 -2.14 -10.26 9.88
CA HIS A 101 -0.85 -9.79 10.39
C HIS A 101 0.28 -10.10 9.42
N ILE A 102 1.01 -9.06 9.03
CA ILE A 102 2.19 -9.13 8.17
C ILE A 102 3.38 -8.63 8.98
N TYR A 103 4.44 -9.44 9.12
CA TYR A 103 5.67 -8.94 9.73
C TYR A 103 6.93 -9.53 9.12
N GLY A 104 7.98 -8.73 9.06
CA GLY A 104 9.31 -9.19 8.71
C GLY A 104 10.13 -9.67 9.91
N VAL A 105 11.05 -10.60 9.65
CA VAL A 105 12.14 -11.04 10.52
C VAL A 105 13.44 -10.93 9.73
N GLY A 106 14.46 -10.28 10.29
CA GLY A 106 15.70 -10.01 9.58
C GLY A 106 15.52 -8.98 8.45
N ASP A 107 16.25 -9.18 7.35
CA ASP A 107 16.32 -8.25 6.23
C ASP A 107 15.24 -8.56 5.18
N VAL A 108 14.05 -7.96 5.35
CA VAL A 108 12.92 -8.14 4.43
C VAL A 108 12.83 -6.99 3.44
N LEU A 109 12.77 -7.32 2.14
CA LEU A 109 12.64 -6.36 1.05
C LEU A 109 11.44 -6.69 0.16
N LEU A 110 10.58 -5.70 -0.05
CA LEU A 110 9.55 -5.67 -1.09
C LEU A 110 9.99 -4.68 -2.19
N GLU A 111 10.28 -5.17 -3.40
CA GLU A 111 10.82 -4.37 -4.50
C GLU A 111 9.90 -4.37 -5.73
N GLY A 112 9.63 -3.20 -6.30
CA GLY A 112 8.90 -3.12 -7.56
C GLY A 112 9.64 -3.75 -8.75
N ALA A 113 8.88 -4.00 -9.82
CA ALA A 113 9.40 -4.53 -11.09
C ALA A 113 10.44 -3.62 -11.75
N ASP A 114 11.31 -4.19 -12.58
CA ASP A 114 12.33 -3.42 -13.33
C ASP A 114 11.70 -2.62 -14.48
N HIS A 115 10.75 -3.23 -15.17
CA HIS A 115 9.96 -2.63 -16.25
C HIS A 115 8.47 -2.72 -15.91
N PRO A 116 7.98 -1.91 -14.96
CA PRO A 116 6.57 -1.97 -14.55
C PRO A 116 5.64 -1.72 -15.73
N ARG A 117 4.59 -2.54 -15.81
CA ARG A 117 3.54 -2.42 -16.84
C ARG A 117 2.80 -1.10 -16.77
N ALA A 118 2.50 -0.67 -15.57
CA ALA A 118 1.92 0.63 -15.29
C ALA A 118 2.45 1.15 -13.96
N THR A 119 2.54 2.46 -13.83
CA THR A 119 2.82 3.13 -12.56
C THR A 119 1.82 4.25 -12.30
N GLY A 120 1.83 4.79 -11.09
CA GLY A 120 1.01 5.91 -10.69
C GLY A 120 -0.47 5.58 -10.46
N ASP A 121 -1.25 6.63 -10.18
CA ASP A 121 -2.66 6.57 -9.84
C ASP A 121 -3.58 6.55 -11.09
N SER A 122 -4.89 6.43 -10.87
CA SER A 122 -5.88 6.45 -11.97
C SER A 122 -6.11 7.80 -12.65
N GLY A 123 -5.50 8.86 -12.14
CA GLY A 123 -5.50 10.21 -12.71
C GLY A 123 -4.34 10.49 -13.65
N LYS A 124 -3.36 9.58 -13.78
CA LYS A 124 -2.19 9.75 -14.67
C LYS A 124 -2.30 8.84 -15.90
N THR A 125 -2.04 9.41 -17.08
CA THR A 125 -1.82 8.63 -18.30
C THR A 125 -0.39 8.12 -18.32
N ILE A 126 -0.21 6.81 -18.49
CA ILE A 126 1.12 6.19 -18.63
C ILE A 126 1.74 6.57 -19.99
N GLY A 127 3.05 6.77 -20.04
CA GLY A 127 3.78 7.28 -21.21
C GLY A 127 3.72 8.80 -21.40
N GLU A 128 2.76 9.49 -20.76
CA GLU A 128 2.66 10.96 -20.80
C GLU A 128 3.13 11.61 -19.50
N ARG A 129 2.61 11.12 -18.36
CA ARG A 129 2.86 11.71 -17.03
C ARG A 129 3.69 10.82 -16.13
N THR A 130 3.59 9.52 -16.33
CA THR A 130 4.24 8.49 -15.52
C THR A 130 4.63 7.32 -16.42
N PHE A 131 5.63 6.54 -16.05
CA PHE A 131 6.13 5.44 -16.86
C PHE A 131 5.22 4.19 -16.81
N GLY A 132 5.30 3.37 -17.84
CA GLY A 132 4.65 2.07 -17.89
C GLY A 132 4.86 1.43 -19.27
N THR A 133 5.25 0.16 -19.31
CA THR A 133 5.48 -0.54 -20.59
C THR A 133 4.20 -0.82 -21.38
N ASP A 134 3.03 -0.74 -20.74
CA ASP A 134 1.73 -0.84 -21.41
C ASP A 134 1.35 0.45 -22.17
N ALA A 135 2.17 1.51 -22.11
CA ALA A 135 1.89 2.77 -22.79
C ALA A 135 1.78 2.60 -24.31
N GLY A 136 0.64 3.02 -24.86
CA GLY A 136 0.34 2.93 -26.30
C GLY A 136 0.00 1.52 -26.81
N VAL A 137 -0.03 0.50 -25.92
CA VAL A 137 -0.37 -0.87 -26.30
C VAL A 137 -1.89 -1.03 -26.40
N GLU A 138 -2.38 -1.47 -27.56
CA GLU A 138 -3.81 -1.69 -27.80
C GLU A 138 -4.37 -2.76 -26.85
N GLY A 139 -5.53 -2.50 -26.26
CA GLY A 139 -6.19 -3.39 -25.30
C GLY A 139 -5.70 -3.27 -23.86
N GLU A 140 -4.57 -2.59 -23.62
CA GLU A 140 -4.05 -2.38 -22.28
C GLU A 140 -4.57 -1.08 -21.63
N SER A 141 -4.66 -1.09 -20.29
CA SER A 141 -5.09 0.09 -19.55
C SER A 141 -3.99 1.15 -19.55
N GLN A 142 -4.32 2.32 -20.12
CA GLN A 142 -3.41 3.46 -20.29
C GLN A 142 -3.29 4.37 -19.06
N LYS A 143 -3.73 3.88 -17.89
CA LYS A 143 -3.63 4.56 -16.60
C LYS A 143 -3.28 3.56 -15.51
N GLY A 144 -2.73 4.06 -14.40
CA GLY A 144 -2.63 3.28 -13.18
C GLY A 144 -3.99 3.05 -12.51
N ASP A 145 -4.01 2.24 -11.46
CA ASP A 145 -5.16 2.05 -10.56
C ASP A 145 -4.72 1.35 -9.27
N TRP A 146 -5.67 0.91 -8.45
CA TRP A 146 -5.44 0.24 -7.17
C TRP A 146 -4.51 -0.97 -7.27
N ARG A 147 -4.37 -1.60 -8.45
CA ARG A 147 -3.44 -2.73 -8.66
C ARG A 147 -1.98 -2.33 -8.55
N ASN A 148 -1.63 -1.05 -8.75
CA ASN A 148 -0.25 -0.59 -8.67
C ASN A 148 0.22 -0.36 -7.21
N ILE A 149 -0.68 -0.41 -6.24
CA ILE A 149 -0.35 -0.17 -4.83
C ILE A 149 0.51 -1.33 -4.28
N GLY A 150 1.45 -1.07 -3.39
CA GLY A 150 2.29 -2.14 -2.82
C GLY A 150 1.49 -3.10 -1.94
N ILE A 151 0.93 -2.63 -0.82
CA ILE A 151 0.05 -3.40 0.07
C ILE A 151 -1.32 -2.73 0.10
N LEU A 152 -2.37 -3.47 -0.20
CA LEU A 152 -3.74 -2.95 -0.24
C LEU A 152 -4.66 -3.76 0.68
N MET A 153 -5.36 -3.07 1.60
CA MET A 153 -6.39 -3.71 2.42
C MET A 153 -7.67 -2.90 2.38
N ALA A 154 -8.81 -3.59 2.25
CA ALA A 154 -10.13 -2.98 2.26
C ALA A 154 -11.04 -3.68 3.26
N PHE A 155 -11.75 -2.95 4.12
CA PHE A 155 -12.65 -3.50 5.14
C PHE A 155 -11.99 -4.56 6.04
N VAL A 156 -10.77 -4.30 6.50
CA VAL A 156 -10.02 -5.18 7.40
C VAL A 156 -9.96 -4.57 8.80
N GLU A 157 -10.32 -5.35 9.81
CA GLU A 157 -10.17 -4.99 11.22
C GLU A 157 -9.09 -5.84 11.92
N ASP A 158 -8.59 -5.38 13.06
CA ASP A 158 -7.63 -6.11 13.91
C ASP A 158 -6.39 -6.58 13.13
N PHE A 159 -5.63 -5.63 12.57
CA PHE A 159 -4.53 -5.95 11.65
C PHE A 159 -3.18 -5.35 12.06
N SER A 160 -2.09 -5.90 11.52
CA SER A 160 -0.76 -5.27 11.66
C SER A 160 0.13 -5.46 10.43
N ILE A 161 0.95 -4.44 10.13
CA ILE A 161 1.98 -4.46 9.08
C ILE A 161 3.28 -3.95 9.71
N ARG A 162 4.32 -4.79 9.78
CA ARG A 162 5.49 -4.49 10.61
C ARG A 162 6.82 -4.91 10.02
N ASN A 163 7.88 -4.16 10.33
CA ASN A 163 9.27 -4.53 10.05
C ASN A 163 9.53 -4.86 8.56
N LEU A 164 9.20 -3.91 7.67
CA LEU A 164 9.31 -4.08 6.22
C LEU A 164 10.14 -2.95 5.61
N LYS A 165 10.92 -3.27 4.58
CA LYS A 165 11.46 -2.29 3.65
C LYS A 165 10.73 -2.37 2.31
N MET A 166 10.29 -1.22 1.81
CA MET A 166 9.63 -1.10 0.51
C MET A 166 10.44 -0.20 -0.42
N VAL A 167 10.74 -0.69 -1.62
CA VAL A 167 11.50 0.02 -2.65
C VAL A 167 10.69 0.06 -3.94
N ASP A 168 10.45 1.27 -4.43
CA ASP A 168 9.82 1.53 -5.73
C ASP A 168 8.56 0.68 -6.02
N PRO A 169 7.54 0.62 -5.12
CA PRO A 169 6.24 0.07 -5.49
C PRO A 169 5.70 0.80 -6.73
N HIS A 170 4.78 0.21 -7.49
CA HIS A 170 4.35 0.82 -8.77
C HIS A 170 3.50 2.09 -8.58
N CYS A 171 3.01 2.37 -7.38
CA CYS A 171 2.25 3.55 -6.98
C CYS A 171 2.45 3.75 -5.46
N TRP A 172 1.38 3.95 -4.70
CA TRP A 172 1.42 4.07 -3.24
C TRP A 172 2.01 2.82 -2.61
N GLY A 173 2.80 2.97 -1.54
CA GLY A 173 3.37 1.86 -0.80
C GLY A 173 2.30 1.02 -0.11
N ILE A 174 1.50 1.64 0.75
CA ILE A 174 0.45 0.98 1.52
C ILE A 174 -0.83 1.80 1.41
N SER A 175 -1.95 1.18 1.05
CA SER A 175 -3.27 1.83 1.06
C SER A 175 -4.25 1.02 1.88
N LEU A 176 -4.89 1.67 2.85
CA LEU A 176 -5.91 1.10 3.70
C LEU A 176 -7.23 1.79 3.45
N GLU A 177 -8.27 1.01 3.18
CA GLU A 177 -9.60 1.52 2.85
C GLU A 177 -10.62 0.95 3.81
N ARG A 178 -11.26 1.81 4.61
CA ARG A 178 -12.30 1.40 5.58
C ARG A 178 -11.80 0.33 6.55
N CYS A 179 -10.54 0.43 6.95
CA CYS A 179 -9.89 -0.51 7.86
C CYS A 179 -9.87 0.06 9.29
N ALA A 180 -9.91 -0.80 10.30
CA ALA A 180 -9.89 -0.34 11.69
C ALA A 180 -9.03 -1.20 12.62
N HIS A 181 -8.69 -0.65 13.81
CA HIS A 181 -7.95 -1.36 14.85
C HIS A 181 -6.60 -1.89 14.34
N GLY A 182 -5.84 -0.99 13.71
CA GLY A 182 -4.63 -1.32 12.96
C GLY A 182 -3.33 -0.83 13.59
N LEU A 183 -2.24 -1.57 13.37
CA LEU A 183 -0.87 -1.15 13.73
C LEU A 183 0.08 -1.25 12.52
N LEU A 184 0.61 -0.11 12.10
CA LEU A 184 1.70 -0.03 11.13
C LEU A 184 2.95 0.45 11.87
N ARG A 185 4.03 -0.34 11.86
CA ARG A 185 5.26 0.05 12.56
C ARG A 185 6.54 -0.48 11.97
N ASP A 186 7.63 0.26 12.17
CA ASP A 186 8.97 -0.16 11.76
C ASP A 186 9.03 -0.40 10.24
N ILE A 187 8.61 0.60 9.45
CA ILE A 187 8.57 0.50 7.99
C ILE A 187 9.53 1.52 7.38
N GLU A 188 10.39 1.06 6.47
CA GLU A 188 11.31 1.88 5.71
C GLU A 188 10.83 1.99 4.26
N PHE A 189 10.71 3.22 3.74
CA PHE A 189 10.46 3.47 2.33
C PHE A 189 11.72 3.98 1.64
N ALA A 190 11.95 3.55 0.41
CA ALA A 190 12.99 4.10 -0.45
C ALA A 190 12.47 4.19 -1.88
N SER A 191 11.53 5.12 -2.08
CA SER A 191 10.83 5.31 -3.34
C SER A 191 10.92 6.76 -3.78
N GLY A 192 11.17 7.03 -5.06
CA GLY A 192 11.29 8.39 -5.59
C GLY A 192 10.45 8.60 -6.84
N GLN A 193 10.21 9.87 -7.23
CA GLN A 193 9.46 10.15 -8.47
C GLN A 193 10.23 9.89 -9.75
N VAL A 194 11.49 9.49 -9.63
CA VAL A 194 12.42 9.35 -10.73
C VAL A 194 13.21 8.07 -10.53
N ARG A 195 13.17 7.19 -11.54
CA ARG A 195 13.91 5.93 -11.56
C ARG A 195 14.62 5.77 -12.90
N ARG A 196 15.76 5.08 -12.91
CA ARG A 196 16.46 4.74 -14.15
C ARG A 196 15.98 3.39 -14.66
N VAL A 197 15.39 3.35 -15.85
CA VAL A 197 14.95 2.13 -16.55
C VAL A 197 15.70 2.09 -17.88
N ASP A 198 16.42 0.99 -18.16
CA ASP A 198 17.26 0.84 -19.35
C ASP A 198 18.25 2.01 -19.58
N GLY A 199 18.79 2.57 -18.50
CA GLY A 199 19.71 3.70 -18.57
C GLY A 199 19.05 5.06 -18.82
N VAL A 200 17.73 5.12 -19.00
CA VAL A 200 16.94 6.33 -19.20
C VAL A 200 16.24 6.72 -17.90
N GLU A 201 16.22 8.02 -17.62
CA GLU A 201 15.48 8.57 -16.49
C GLU A 201 13.97 8.56 -16.80
N GLN A 202 13.19 7.91 -15.94
CA GLN A 202 11.76 7.74 -16.06
C GLN A 202 11.05 8.35 -14.85
N THR A 203 9.96 9.06 -15.10
CA THR A 203 9.08 9.60 -14.05
C THR A 203 8.12 8.51 -13.55
N ILE A 204 8.05 8.33 -12.24
CA ILE A 204 7.17 7.41 -11.53
C ILE A 204 6.33 8.23 -10.54
N LEU A 205 5.10 8.59 -10.89
CA LEU A 205 4.26 9.44 -10.03
C LEU A 205 3.54 8.64 -8.94
N ASN A 206 2.99 9.36 -7.96
CA ASN A 206 2.18 8.80 -6.86
C ASN A 206 2.94 7.73 -6.06
N GLN A 207 4.14 8.07 -5.63
CA GLN A 207 5.01 7.22 -4.82
C GLN A 207 4.86 7.57 -3.34
N ASP A 208 3.61 7.61 -2.88
CA ASP A 208 3.23 7.83 -1.49
C ASP A 208 3.71 6.65 -0.62
N GLY A 209 3.94 6.88 0.68
CA GLY A 209 4.32 5.82 1.61
C GLY A 209 3.10 5.05 2.14
N ILE A 210 2.35 5.69 3.04
CA ILE A 210 1.15 5.13 3.68
C ILE A 210 -0.05 6.05 3.42
N ASP A 211 -1.12 5.48 2.88
CA ASP A 211 -2.41 6.12 2.67
C ASP A 211 -3.49 5.48 3.54
N LEU A 212 -4.07 6.25 4.45
CA LEU A 212 -5.38 5.91 5.01
C LEU A 212 -6.46 6.61 4.18
N ARG A 213 -7.38 5.81 3.65
CA ARG A 213 -8.52 6.25 2.84
C ARG A 213 -9.78 6.29 3.70
N LEU A 214 -10.90 6.66 3.08
CA LEU A 214 -12.24 6.72 3.68
C LEU A 214 -12.48 5.58 4.71
N GLY A 215 -13.04 5.94 5.85
CA GLY A 215 -13.50 5.03 6.90
C GLY A 215 -12.42 4.39 7.75
N CYS A 216 -11.16 4.81 7.62
CA CYS A 216 -10.09 4.28 8.47
C CYS A 216 -10.14 4.85 9.90
N HIS A 217 -10.12 4.00 10.93
CA HIS A 217 -10.13 4.49 12.30
C HIS A 217 -9.47 3.58 13.34
N ASP A 218 -9.07 4.16 14.47
CA ASP A 218 -8.39 3.45 15.57
C ASP A 218 -7.08 2.80 15.09
N ILE A 219 -6.22 3.58 14.44
CA ILE A 219 -4.97 3.11 13.80
C ILE A 219 -3.77 3.83 14.41
N ILE A 220 -2.70 3.07 14.64
CA ILE A 220 -1.38 3.59 15.02
C ILE A 220 -0.42 3.40 13.84
N ILE A 221 0.25 4.49 13.45
CA ILE A 221 1.36 4.53 12.50
C ILE A 221 2.59 5.00 13.29
N GLU A 222 3.62 4.16 13.38
CA GLU A 222 4.75 4.36 14.29
C GLU A 222 6.09 4.03 13.63
N ASN A 223 7.14 4.80 13.93
CA ASN A 223 8.51 4.48 13.53
C ASN A 223 8.63 4.23 12.01
N ILE A 224 8.23 5.23 11.22
CA ILE A 224 8.32 5.20 9.76
C ILE A 224 9.55 5.99 9.34
N THR A 225 10.37 5.39 8.47
CA THR A 225 11.65 5.98 8.07
C THR A 225 11.86 5.97 6.54
N GLY A 226 12.88 6.69 6.09
CA GLY A 226 13.33 6.69 4.70
C GLY A 226 12.73 7.83 3.86
N TYR A 227 12.39 7.56 2.61
CA TYR A 227 11.87 8.57 1.69
C TYR A 227 10.84 8.03 0.71
N SER A 228 9.91 8.91 0.33
CA SER A 228 8.84 8.69 -0.64
C SER A 228 8.97 9.65 -1.82
N GLY A 229 8.36 9.32 -2.96
CA GLY A 229 8.30 10.24 -4.09
C GLY A 229 7.10 11.18 -3.99
N ASP A 230 6.07 10.83 -3.23
CA ASP A 230 4.94 11.72 -2.92
C ASP A 230 4.77 11.80 -1.39
N ASP A 231 3.57 12.02 -0.88
CA ASP A 231 3.34 12.12 0.57
C ASP A 231 3.82 10.86 1.33
N LEU A 232 4.66 11.01 2.38
CA LEU A 232 5.16 9.82 3.12
C LEU A 232 4.05 9.14 3.94
N VAL A 233 3.18 9.94 4.57
CA VAL A 233 1.95 9.49 5.23
C VAL A 233 0.82 10.44 4.87
N ALA A 234 -0.24 9.93 4.27
CA ALA A 234 -1.42 10.68 3.88
C ALA A 234 -2.70 10.10 4.51
N LEU A 235 -3.51 10.98 5.12
CA LEU A 235 -4.89 10.66 5.48
C LEU A 235 -5.80 11.35 4.45
N THR A 236 -6.51 10.57 3.63
CA THR A 236 -7.25 11.08 2.46
C THR A 236 -8.75 10.73 2.55
N ALA A 237 -9.49 11.60 3.24
CA ALA A 237 -10.95 11.58 3.34
C ALA A 237 -11.59 12.39 2.19
N ILE A 238 -11.41 11.91 0.96
CA ILE A 238 -11.85 12.58 -0.27
C ILE A 238 -12.91 11.72 -0.96
N PRO A 239 -14.22 11.95 -0.71
CA PRO A 239 -15.27 11.23 -1.40
C PRO A 239 -15.34 11.58 -2.89
N GLY A 240 -15.85 10.64 -3.68
CA GLY A 240 -16.06 10.78 -5.11
C GLY A 240 -17.37 10.14 -5.55
N THR A 241 -17.68 10.22 -6.84
CA THR A 241 -18.95 9.71 -7.39
C THR A 241 -18.88 8.26 -7.88
N ARG A 242 -17.68 7.66 -7.90
CA ARG A 242 -17.50 6.28 -8.35
C ARG A 242 -17.94 5.30 -7.28
N GLY A 243 -18.88 4.41 -7.65
CA GLY A 243 -19.59 3.54 -6.70
C GLY A 243 -19.28 2.04 -6.77
N THR A 244 -18.66 1.53 -7.84
CA THR A 244 -18.43 0.08 -7.97
C THR A 244 -17.03 -0.30 -7.46
N ALA A 245 -17.00 -1.17 -6.46
CA ALA A 245 -15.76 -1.75 -5.95
C ALA A 245 -15.13 -2.72 -6.97
N GLY A 246 -13.81 -2.86 -6.93
CA GLY A 246 -13.05 -3.76 -7.78
C GLY A 246 -12.87 -3.29 -9.23
N ASP A 247 -13.49 -2.19 -9.64
CA ASP A 247 -13.35 -1.69 -11.01
C ASP A 247 -11.91 -1.23 -11.31
N PRO A 248 -11.42 -1.46 -12.55
CA PRO A 248 -10.14 -0.91 -13.00
C PRO A 248 -10.24 0.60 -13.23
N GLY A 249 -9.11 1.30 -13.19
CA GLY A 249 -9.05 2.75 -13.40
C GLY A 249 -9.54 3.60 -12.23
N SER A 250 -9.60 3.04 -11.01
CA SER A 250 -9.76 3.75 -9.73
C SER A 250 -8.54 3.48 -8.86
N THR A 251 -7.98 4.48 -8.20
CA THR A 251 -6.93 4.21 -7.18
C THR A 251 -7.51 3.60 -5.90
N MET A 252 -8.82 3.73 -5.67
CA MET A 252 -9.50 3.17 -4.50
C MET A 252 -10.31 1.93 -4.90
N VAL A 253 -9.97 0.76 -4.36
CA VAL A 253 -10.59 -0.53 -4.75
C VAL A 253 -12.00 -0.68 -4.19
N SER A 254 -12.29 -0.08 -3.04
CA SER A 254 -13.57 -0.20 -2.34
C SER A 254 -14.60 0.86 -2.73
N ALA A 255 -14.39 1.53 -3.86
CA ALA A 255 -15.17 2.67 -4.35
C ALA A 255 -15.02 3.94 -3.49
N THR A 256 -15.18 5.10 -4.15
CA THR A 256 -14.97 6.43 -3.56
C THR A 256 -16.24 7.06 -2.99
N MET A 257 -17.39 6.43 -3.18
CA MET A 257 -18.67 6.95 -2.69
C MET A 257 -18.70 6.89 -1.16
N ASP A 258 -19.05 8.00 -0.53
CA ASP A 258 -19.28 8.08 0.92
C ASP A 258 -20.50 7.24 1.32
N ARG A 259 -20.32 6.35 2.29
CA ARG A 259 -21.40 5.55 2.90
C ARG A 259 -22.34 6.35 3.80
N SER A 260 -22.07 7.65 3.99
CA SER A 260 -22.83 8.57 4.83
C SER A 260 -22.79 8.20 6.32
N GLU A 261 -23.50 8.97 7.15
CA GLU A 261 -23.64 8.72 8.60
C GLU A 261 -22.30 8.68 9.38
N GLY A 262 -21.24 9.24 8.81
CA GLY A 262 -19.90 9.26 9.40
C GLY A 262 -19.15 7.93 9.29
N LEU A 263 -19.68 6.95 8.55
CA LEU A 263 -19.04 5.63 8.37
C LEU A 263 -17.69 5.71 7.64
N ASP A 264 -17.50 6.75 6.82
CA ASP A 264 -16.30 6.95 6.01
C ASP A 264 -15.36 8.04 6.56
N GLU A 265 -15.59 8.49 7.80
CA GLU A 265 -14.70 9.42 8.49
C GLU A 265 -13.38 8.76 8.88
N ILE A 266 -12.30 9.53 8.78
CA ILE A 266 -10.99 9.10 9.28
C ILE A 266 -10.83 9.66 10.69
N ARG A 267 -10.70 8.78 11.69
CA ARG A 267 -10.67 9.20 13.09
C ARG A 267 -9.82 8.34 14.01
N ASN A 268 -9.45 8.87 15.18
CA ASN A 268 -8.68 8.14 16.20
C ASN A 268 -7.37 7.56 15.62
N VAL A 269 -6.57 8.39 14.97
CA VAL A 269 -5.29 7.97 14.38
C VAL A 269 -4.13 8.59 15.14
N ILE A 270 -3.16 7.77 15.51
CA ILE A 270 -1.90 8.21 16.10
C ILE A 270 -0.80 8.02 15.05
N ILE A 271 -0.12 9.11 14.70
CA ILE A 271 1.05 9.11 13.82
C ILE A 271 2.24 9.51 14.69
N ARG A 272 3.20 8.62 14.89
CA ARG A 272 4.35 8.90 15.74
C ARG A 272 5.69 8.43 15.21
N ASP A 273 6.74 9.14 15.61
CA ASP A 273 8.14 8.82 15.28
C ASP A 273 8.36 8.66 13.76
N ILE A 274 7.90 9.65 12.99
CA ILE A 274 8.08 9.71 11.54
C ILE A 274 9.38 10.46 11.24
N ARG A 275 10.34 9.79 10.59
CA ARG A 275 11.66 10.34 10.28
C ARG A 275 12.01 10.09 8.82
N GLY A 276 11.64 11.03 7.96
CA GLY A 276 11.81 10.85 6.53
C GLY A 276 11.72 12.17 5.78
N TYR A 277 11.72 12.07 4.46
CA TYR A 277 11.48 13.21 3.58
C TYR A 277 10.78 12.78 2.29
N CYS A 278 10.11 13.72 1.64
CA CYS A 278 9.57 13.52 0.31
C CYS A 278 10.61 13.91 -0.75
N LYS A 279 11.18 12.92 -1.41
CA LYS A 279 12.16 13.10 -2.49
C LYS A 279 11.56 13.74 -3.74
N GLY A 280 10.25 13.64 -3.94
CA GLY A 280 9.54 14.33 -5.04
C GLY A 280 9.04 15.74 -4.72
N GLY A 281 9.34 16.27 -3.53
CA GLY A 281 8.98 17.65 -3.17
C GLY A 281 7.51 17.85 -2.77
N HIS A 282 6.84 16.81 -2.27
CA HIS A 282 5.50 16.89 -1.65
C HIS A 282 5.63 17.00 -0.13
N HIS A 283 4.80 16.31 0.66
CA HIS A 283 4.75 16.48 2.11
C HIS A 283 5.24 15.24 2.83
N ILE A 284 5.65 15.37 4.10
CA ILE A 284 5.95 14.19 4.90
C ILE A 284 4.64 13.62 5.45
N VAL A 285 3.87 14.43 6.16
CA VAL A 285 2.52 14.08 6.63
C VAL A 285 1.50 15.01 6.02
N ARG A 286 0.41 14.45 5.50
CA ARG A 286 -0.68 15.24 4.92
C ARG A 286 -2.04 14.77 5.37
N LEU A 287 -2.84 15.71 5.86
CA LEU A 287 -4.23 15.51 6.25
C LEU A 287 -5.13 16.18 5.20
N LEU A 288 -5.85 15.37 4.43
CA LEU A 288 -6.72 15.81 3.36
C LEU A 288 -8.13 15.33 3.62
N ASN A 289 -9.06 16.26 3.75
CA ASN A 289 -10.47 15.97 3.63
C ASN A 289 -11.15 17.06 2.82
N THR A 290 -12.30 16.72 2.24
CA THR A 290 -13.12 17.63 1.44
C THR A 290 -14.58 17.57 1.91
N PRO A 291 -15.48 18.45 1.44
CA PRO A 291 -16.84 18.48 1.95
C PRO A 291 -17.54 17.11 1.90
N GLY A 292 -18.18 16.75 3.01
CA GLY A 292 -18.93 15.50 3.16
C GLY A 292 -18.30 14.53 4.17
N VAL A 293 -16.96 14.46 4.23
CA VAL A 293 -16.26 13.51 5.11
C VAL A 293 -15.33 14.23 6.07
N ARG A 294 -15.41 13.87 7.35
CA ARG A 294 -14.62 14.46 8.44
C ARG A 294 -13.32 13.71 8.68
N LEU A 295 -12.35 14.44 9.23
CA LEU A 295 -11.06 13.93 9.67
C LEU A 295 -10.78 14.48 11.07
N HIS A 296 -10.77 13.64 12.11
CA HIS A 296 -10.71 14.14 13.49
C HIS A 296 -10.04 13.20 14.48
N ASP A 297 -9.73 13.65 15.70
CA ASP A 297 -9.03 12.84 16.71
C ASP A 297 -7.70 12.28 16.19
N ILE A 298 -6.91 13.13 15.52
CA ILE A 298 -5.59 12.78 14.96
C ILE A 298 -4.50 13.35 15.84
N LEU A 299 -3.64 12.47 16.37
CA LEU A 299 -2.45 12.83 17.12
C LEU A 299 -1.21 12.65 16.24
N ILE A 300 -0.41 13.70 16.09
CA ILE A 300 0.91 13.64 15.45
C ILE A 300 1.96 13.97 16.49
N ASP A 301 2.89 13.03 16.74
CA ASP A 301 3.92 13.17 17.77
C ASP A 301 5.29 12.67 17.25
N GLY A 302 6.33 13.52 17.26
CA GLY A 302 7.65 13.13 16.75
C GLY A 302 7.72 13.02 15.23
N LEU A 303 7.52 14.14 14.53
CA LEU A 303 7.73 14.28 13.08
C LEU A 303 9.05 15.02 12.79
N MET A 304 9.94 14.37 12.05
CA MET A 304 11.26 14.91 11.68
C MET A 304 11.47 14.83 10.17
N ASP A 305 11.72 16.00 9.58
CA ASP A 305 12.23 16.09 8.21
C ASP A 305 13.71 15.73 8.19
N THR A 306 14.07 14.67 7.46
CA THR A 306 15.44 14.19 7.30
C THR A 306 16.01 14.46 5.90
N SER A 307 15.47 15.46 5.20
CA SER A 307 15.91 15.85 3.86
C SER A 307 17.44 16.05 3.82
N PRO A 308 18.14 15.42 2.86
CA PRO A 308 19.56 15.70 2.63
C PRO A 308 19.74 17.13 2.09
N GLU A 309 20.99 17.62 2.13
CA GLU A 309 21.34 18.93 1.58
C GLU A 309 20.89 19.05 0.11
N GLY A 310 20.26 20.18 -0.23
CA GLY A 310 19.75 20.44 -1.57
C GLY A 310 18.34 19.90 -1.84
N PHE A 311 17.77 19.10 -0.94
CA PHE A 311 16.38 18.62 -1.03
C PHE A 311 15.48 19.39 -0.05
N HIS A 312 14.24 19.59 -0.45
CA HIS A 312 13.23 20.19 0.41
C HIS A 312 11.86 19.56 0.16
N CYS A 313 11.20 19.13 1.24
CA CYS A 313 9.77 18.87 1.21
C CYS A 313 9.01 20.19 1.02
N LYS A 314 7.81 20.14 0.44
CA LYS A 314 6.89 21.27 0.41
C LYS A 314 6.40 21.66 1.80
N ALA A 315 6.17 20.68 2.67
CA ALA A 315 6.01 20.86 4.11
C ALA A 315 6.25 19.54 4.85
N ALA A 316 6.72 19.62 6.11
CA ALA A 316 6.71 18.46 6.99
C ALA A 316 5.27 18.02 7.29
N LEU A 317 4.39 18.95 7.65
CA LEU A 317 2.97 18.70 7.89
C LEU A 317 2.11 19.65 7.07
N LYS A 318 1.13 19.11 6.35
CA LYS A 318 0.11 19.90 5.65
C LYS A 318 -1.30 19.44 6.07
N ILE A 319 -2.13 20.40 6.47
CA ILE A 319 -3.55 20.17 6.81
C ILE A 319 -4.43 20.94 5.82
N GLY A 320 -5.34 20.22 5.17
CA GLY A 320 -6.25 20.71 4.13
C GLY A 320 -5.55 21.00 2.80
N ASP A 321 -6.32 20.98 1.70
CA ASP A 321 -5.85 21.43 0.39
C ASP A 321 -7.03 21.89 -0.49
N SER A 322 -6.83 22.96 -1.27
CA SER A 322 -7.84 23.50 -2.18
C SER A 322 -7.86 22.82 -3.55
N HIS A 323 -6.86 22.00 -3.89
CA HIS A 323 -6.72 21.41 -5.23
C HIS A 323 -7.45 20.06 -5.40
N TYR A 324 -8.12 19.55 -4.35
CA TYR A 324 -8.68 18.20 -4.35
C TYR A 324 -10.21 18.21 -4.18
N GLY A 325 -10.84 17.13 -4.65
CA GLY A 325 -12.25 17.03 -5.05
C GLY A 325 -13.28 17.67 -4.12
N GLY A 326 -14.17 18.51 -4.67
CA GLY A 326 -15.20 19.22 -3.90
C GLY A 326 -14.73 20.51 -3.24
N GLY A 327 -13.41 20.79 -3.23
CA GLY A 327 -12.82 22.01 -2.71
C GLY A 327 -12.40 21.91 -1.24
N VAL A 328 -12.17 23.06 -0.61
CA VAL A 328 -11.69 23.13 0.78
C VAL A 328 -12.76 22.61 1.74
N ALA A 329 -12.38 21.72 2.65
CA ALA A 329 -13.27 21.26 3.71
C ALA A 329 -13.84 22.45 4.53
N PRO A 330 -15.13 22.42 4.90
CA PRO A 330 -15.70 23.44 5.77
C PRO A 330 -14.97 23.53 7.11
N LEU A 331 -14.97 24.72 7.72
CA LEU A 331 -14.45 24.89 9.08
C LEU A 331 -15.19 23.94 10.04
N GLY A 332 -14.43 23.23 10.87
CA GLY A 332 -14.97 22.24 11.81
C GLY A 332 -15.16 20.83 11.22
N SER A 333 -14.87 20.61 9.94
CA SER A 333 -14.78 19.24 9.38
C SER A 333 -13.43 18.56 9.65
N THR A 334 -12.45 19.32 10.14
CA THR A 334 -11.16 18.83 10.65
C THR A 334 -10.98 19.35 12.07
N TYR A 335 -10.91 18.47 13.06
CA TYR A 335 -10.82 18.88 14.47
C TYR A 335 -10.07 17.85 15.33
N ARG A 336 -9.73 18.26 16.55
CA ARG A 336 -9.14 17.36 17.54
C ARG A 336 -10.23 16.57 18.23
#